data_AF-A0A3D0FV72-F1
#
_entry.id   AF-A0A3D0FV72-F1
#
_cell.length_a   1.000
_cell.length_b   1.000
_cell.length_c   1.000
_cell.angle_alpha   90.00
_cell.angle_beta   90.00
_cell.angle_gamma   90.00
#
_symmetry.space_group_name_H-M   'P 1'
#
loop_
_entity.id
_entity.type
_entity.pdbx_description
1 polymer ?
#
loop_
_entity_poly.entity_id
_entity_poly.type
_entity_poly.pdbx_seq_one_letter_code
_entity_poly.pdbx_strand_id
1 'polypeptide(L)' 'MTILFINKIGLNIKDDHTPLNTKRIPSILLIDYHYPSFHTTNDTLDKCSANSLEIITQSVLNYLYSIE' A
#
# COMPACT_ATOMS: atom_id res chain seq x y z
N MET A 1 6.35 8.28 12.21
CA MET A 1 6.02 8.28 10.77
C MET A 1 4.52 8.51 10.67
N THR A 2 4.08 9.51 9.91
CA THR A 2 2.66 9.80 9.70
C THR A 2 2.25 9.21 8.37
N ILE A 3 1.22 8.35 8.35
CA ILE A 3 0.62 7.85 7.11
C ILE A 3 -0.40 8.89 6.63
N LEU A 4 -0.28 9.30 5.37
CA LEU A 4 -1.16 10.30 4.75
C LEU A 4 -1.76 9.71 3.47
N PHE A 5 -3.09 9.71 3.39
CA PHE A 5 -3.80 9.44 2.15
C PHE A 5 -4.10 10.76 1.46
N ILE A 6 -3.35 11.06 0.40
CA ILE A 6 -3.49 12.30 -0.36
C ILE A 6 -4.35 11.98 -1.59
N ASN A 7 -5.51 12.64 -1.70
CA ASN A 7 -6.36 12.53 -2.89
C ASN A 7 -5.76 13.34 -4.05
N LYS A 8 -4.73 12.80 -4.67
CA LYS A 8 -4.02 13.38 -5.82
C LYS A 8 -3.57 12.26 -6.75
N ILE A 9 -3.60 12.51 -8.05
CA ILE A 9 -3.00 11.61 -9.03
C ILE A 9 -1.49 11.54 -8.77
N GLY A 10 -1.02 10.34 -8.44
CA GLY A 10 0.38 10.00 -8.21
C GLY A 10 1.03 9.35 -9.43
N LEU A 11 2.03 8.50 -9.16
CA LEU A 11 2.73 7.73 -10.18
C LEU A 11 1.88 6.54 -10.66
N ASN A 12 2.11 6.12 -11.89
CA ASN A 12 1.61 4.86 -12.41
C ASN A 12 2.66 3.77 -12.16
N ILE A 13 2.32 2.79 -11.33
CA ILE A 13 3.20 1.69 -10.92
C ILE A 13 2.67 0.40 -11.54
N LYS A 14 3.54 -0.35 -12.22
CA LYS A 14 3.22 -1.72 -12.64
C LYS A 14 3.50 -2.66 -11.48
N ASP A 15 2.50 -3.44 -11.11
CA ASP A 15 2.55 -4.39 -10.00
C ASP A 15 1.51 -5.50 -10.24
N ASP A 16 1.31 -6.40 -9.28
CA ASP A 16 0.41 -7.55 -9.40
C ASP A 16 -1.06 -7.18 -9.73
N HIS A 17 -1.48 -5.97 -9.36
CA HIS A 17 -2.80 -5.44 -9.72
C HIS A 17 -2.97 -5.15 -11.22
N THR A 18 -1.88 -4.96 -11.97
CA THR A 18 -1.90 -4.60 -13.40
C THR A 18 -2.52 -5.69 -14.29
N PRO A 19 -2.12 -6.98 -14.20
CA PRO A 19 -2.79 -8.05 -14.95
C PRO A 19 -4.26 -8.25 -14.53
N LEU A 20 -4.60 -8.05 -13.25
CA LEU A 20 -6.00 -8.11 -12.77
C LEU A 20 -6.86 -7.03 -13.43
N ASN A 21 -6.38 -5.79 -13.43
CA ASN A 21 -7.04 -4.67 -14.09
C ASN A 21 -7.23 -4.91 -15.60
N THR A 22 -6.25 -5.54 -16.27
CA THR A 22 -6.34 -5.91 -17.69
C THR A 22 -7.49 -6.89 -17.95
N LYS A 23 -7.86 -7.70 -16.97
CA LYS A 23 -9.00 -8.62 -17.00
C LYS A 23 -10.29 -8.00 -16.43
N ARG A 24 -10.31 -6.69 -16.18
CA ARG A 24 -11.43 -5.93 -15.59
C ARG A 24 -11.82 -6.39 -14.19
N ILE A 25 -10.89 -6.98 -13.45
CA ILE A 25 -11.08 -7.26 -12.02
C ILE A 25 -10.70 -5.97 -11.27
N PRO A 26 -11.63 -5.33 -10.52
CA PRO A 26 -11.30 -4.14 -9.75
C PRO A 26 -10.25 -4.48 -8.70
N SER A 27 -9.10 -3.81 -8.76
CA SER A 27 -8.02 -3.99 -7.80
C SER A 27 -7.33 -2.66 -7.50
N ILE A 28 -6.80 -2.55 -6.28
CA ILE A 28 -6.14 -1.35 -5.77
C ILE A 28 -4.73 -1.75 -5.32
N LEU A 29 -3.74 -0.89 -5.60
CA LEU A 29 -2.39 -1.02 -5.08
C LEU A 29 -2.21 -0.09 -3.86
N LEU A 30 -1.97 -0.68 -2.69
CA LEU A 30 -1.59 0.04 -1.47
C LEU A 30 -0.10 -0.18 -1.21
N ILE A 31 0.72 0.83 -1.47
CA ILE A 31 2.18 0.71 -1.48
C ILE A 31 2.86 1.98 -0.94
N ASP A 32 3.98 1.82 -0.23
CA ASP A 32 4.91 2.91 0.04
C ASP A 32 5.97 2.99 -1.06
N TYR A 33 5.70 3.81 -2.08
CA TYR A 33 6.62 3.98 -3.20
C TYR A 33 7.90 4.75 -2.84
N HIS A 34 7.90 5.53 -1.76
CA HIS A 34 9.06 6.34 -1.36
C HIS A 34 9.95 5.61 -0.34
N TYR A 35 9.81 4.29 -0.19
CA TYR A 35 10.57 3.48 0.75
C TYR A 35 12.07 3.39 0.36
N PRO A 36 13.01 4.00 1.12
CA PRO A 36 14.40 4.13 0.68
C PRO A 36 15.19 2.83 0.63
N SER A 37 14.84 1.85 1.47
CA SER A 37 15.55 0.58 1.57
C SER A 37 15.09 -0.45 0.52
N PHE A 38 14.09 -0.12 -0.31
CA PHE A 38 13.56 -1.01 -1.34
C PHE A 38 14.68 -1.63 -2.21
N HIS A 39 14.69 -2.96 -2.33
CA HIS A 39 15.71 -3.71 -3.10
C HIS A 39 17.17 -3.46 -2.66
N THR A 40 17.38 -3.20 -1.36
CA THR A 40 18.72 -3.11 -0.77
C THR A 40 18.90 -4.13 0.35
N THR A 41 20.13 -4.41 0.76
CA THR A 41 20.42 -5.22 1.95
C THR A 41 20.03 -4.53 3.26
N ASN A 42 19.60 -3.27 3.21
CA ASN A 42 19.11 -2.49 4.36
C ASN A 42 17.60 -2.63 4.56
N ASP A 43 16.92 -3.45 3.75
CA ASP A 43 15.54 -3.86 3.99
C ASP A 43 15.51 -4.94 5.09
N THR A 44 15.57 -4.47 6.32
CA THR A 44 15.74 -5.27 7.53
C THR A 44 14.62 -5.00 8.53
N LEU A 45 14.43 -5.89 9.51
CA LEU A 45 13.30 -5.84 10.45
C LEU A 45 13.20 -4.54 11.25
N ASP A 46 14.31 -3.83 11.47
CA ASP A 46 14.32 -2.52 12.14
C ASP A 46 13.66 -1.41 11.31
N LYS A 47 13.35 -1.64 10.02
CA LYS A 47 12.56 -0.74 9.17
C LYS A 47 11.06 -0.96 9.30
N CYS A 48 10.63 -2.06 9.91
CA CYS A 48 9.22 -2.30 10.18
C CYS A 48 8.69 -1.38 11.29
N SER A 49 7.43 -0.98 11.18
CA SER A 49 6.77 -0.16 12.21
C SER A 49 5.43 -0.78 12.61
N ALA A 50 5.30 -1.19 13.86
CA ALA A 50 4.06 -1.73 14.41
C ALA A 50 2.89 -0.75 14.24
N ASN A 51 3.14 0.55 14.48
CA ASN A 51 2.15 1.60 14.30
C ASN A 51 1.71 1.73 12.83
N SER A 52 2.63 1.66 11.87
CA SER A 52 2.26 1.69 10.44
C SER A 52 1.40 0.48 10.05
N LEU A 53 1.78 -0.72 10.52
CA LEU A 53 1.02 -1.95 10.26
C LEU A 53 -0.40 -1.87 10.83
N GLU A 54 -0.56 -1.34 12.04
CA GLU A 54 -1.87 -1.14 12.66
C GLU A 54 -2.74 -0.18 11.85
N ILE A 55 -2.22 0.99 11.47
CA ILE A 55 -2.97 2.00 10.70
C ILE A 55 -3.45 1.44 9.36
N ILE A 56 -2.58 0.72 8.64
CA ILE A 56 -2.95 0.09 7.36
C ILE A 56 -4.01 -0.98 7.57
N THR A 57 -3.85 -1.81 8.59
CA THR A 57 -4.83 -2.87 8.92
C THR A 57 -6.21 -2.27 9.20
N GLN A 58 -6.27 -1.26 10.09
CA GLN A 58 -7.53 -0.60 10.42
C GLN A 58 -8.16 0.07 9.19
N SER A 59 -7.36 0.70 8.32
CA SER A 59 -7.86 1.33 7.09
C SER A 59 -8.50 0.31 6.13
N VAL A 60 -7.84 -0.83 5.92
CA VAL A 60 -8.35 -1.89 5.04
C VAL A 60 -9.58 -2.56 5.63
N LEU A 61 -9.58 -2.87 6.94
CA LEU A 61 -10.75 -3.44 7.62
C LEU A 61 -11.94 -2.49 7.58
N ASN A 62 -11.75 -1.20 7.86
CA ASN A 62 -12.81 -0.21 7.79
C ASN A 62 -13.40 -0.11 6.38
N TYR A 63 -12.56 -0.18 5.33
CA TYR A 63 -13.04 -0.23 3.96
C TYR A 63 -13.84 -1.52 3.67
N LEU A 64 -13.32 -2.68 4.07
CA LEU A 64 -14.00 -3.97 3.87
C LEU A 64 -15.37 -4.00 4.56
N TYR A 65 -15.47 -3.53 5.80
CA TYR A 65 -16.74 -3.47 6.52
C TYR A 65 -17.69 -2.38 6.01
N SER A 66 -17.21 -1.42 5.22
CA SER A 66 -18.07 -0.41 4.58
C SER A 66 -18.73 -0.87 3.28
N ILE A 67 -18.27 -1.99 2.71
CA ILE A 67 -18.79 -2.56 1.46
C ILE A 67 -19.67 -3.80 1.65
N GLU A 68 -19.88 -4.23 2.91
CA GLU A 68 -20.93 -5.18 3.32
C GLU A 68 -22.25 -4.43 3.62
#